data_AF-A0A7S4R735-F1
#
_entry.id   AF-A0A7S4R735-F1
#
_cell.length_a   1.000
_cell.length_b   1.000
_cell.length_c   1.000
_cell.angle_alpha   90.00
_cell.angle_beta   90.00
_cell.angle_gamma   90.00
#
_symmetry.space_group_name_H-M   'P 1'
#
loop_
_entity.id
_entity.type
_entity.pdbx_description
1 polymer ?
#
loop_
_entity_poly.entity_id
_entity_poly.type
_entity_poly.pdbx_seq_one_letter_code
_entity_poly.pdbx_strand_id
1 'polypeptide(L)'
;ITLGDKLLKEYSPEKWKKVGDYSNLPIVDSGTGGLTMPQELFNGVVQEANNIASKQCKSQCQNIDIETPPVPESCAVCINTVMPDFVADLGSDKKLEVSGSTLFYETTPCSGEYSNSWSPGALTFGTASLYGKNVQFNAEEG
;
A
#
# COMPACT_ATOMS: atom_id res chain seq x y z
N ILE A 1 -6.83 -4.88 17.94
CA ILE A 1 -6.22 -3.67 17.35
C ILE A 1 -5.39 -4.14 16.19
N THR A 2 -5.97 -4.16 14.99
CA THR A 2 -5.27 -4.55 13.76
C THR A 2 -4.30 -3.42 13.37
N LEU A 3 -3.28 -3.71 12.56
CA LEU A 3 -2.33 -2.70 12.12
C LEU A 3 -3.00 -1.57 11.32
N GLY A 4 -4.08 -1.90 10.59
CA GLY A 4 -4.98 -0.93 9.96
C GLY A 4 -5.60 0.07 10.94
N ASP A 5 -5.84 -0.31 12.20
CA ASP A 5 -6.33 0.62 13.23
C ASP A 5 -5.24 1.59 13.74
N LYS A 6 -3.96 1.24 13.59
CA LYS A 6 -2.82 2.01 14.12
C LYS A 6 -2.20 2.95 13.10
N LEU A 7 -2.05 2.54 11.84
CA LEU A 7 -1.40 3.38 10.82
C LEU A 7 -2.31 4.48 10.26
N LEU A 8 -3.63 4.34 10.37
CA LEU A 8 -4.59 5.22 9.68
C LEU A 8 -5.43 6.10 10.61
N LYS A 9 -5.37 5.88 11.93
CA LYS A 9 -5.86 6.88 12.91
C LYS A 9 -5.04 8.17 12.89
N GLU A 10 -3.85 8.16 12.27
CA GLU A 10 -2.99 9.34 12.18
C GLU A 10 -3.21 10.21 10.95
N TYR A 11 -4.12 9.86 10.04
CA TYR A 11 -4.43 10.67 8.84
C TYR A 11 -5.95 10.89 8.73
N SER A 12 -6.51 11.64 9.68
CA SER A 12 -7.89 12.12 9.60
C SER A 12 -7.98 13.40 8.75
N PRO A 13 -9.17 13.73 8.19
CA PRO A 13 -9.41 14.97 7.45
C PRO A 13 -8.97 16.25 8.17
N GLU A 14 -8.91 16.24 9.51
CA GLU A 14 -8.46 17.37 10.34
C GLU A 14 -6.95 17.62 10.25
N LYS A 15 -6.14 16.57 10.08
CA LYS A 15 -4.71 16.70 9.81
C LYS A 15 -4.46 17.13 8.36
N TRP A 16 -5.32 16.75 7.42
CA TRP A 16 -5.20 17.14 6.01
C TRP A 16 -5.47 18.64 5.82
N LYS A 17 -6.39 19.22 6.60
CA LYS A 17 -6.71 20.66 6.59
C LYS A 17 -5.67 21.56 7.26
N LYS A 18 -4.85 21.03 8.18
CA LYS A 18 -3.85 21.84 8.91
C LYS A 18 -2.62 22.15 8.08
N VAL A 19 -2.40 21.42 6.99
CA VAL A 19 -1.33 21.70 6.04
C VAL A 19 -2.00 22.46 4.88
N GLY A 20 -1.75 23.76 4.75
CA GLY A 20 -2.12 24.55 3.57
C GLY A 20 -1.31 24.14 2.32
N ASP A 21 -1.00 22.85 2.21
CA ASP A 21 -0.14 22.23 1.22
C ASP A 21 -0.92 21.05 0.63
N TYR A 22 -1.37 21.23 -0.62
CA TYR A 22 -2.11 20.23 -1.38
C TYR A 22 -1.27 18.98 -1.68
N SER A 23 0.03 18.98 -1.35
CA SER A 23 0.93 17.82 -1.46
C SER A 23 0.50 16.61 -0.60
N ASN A 24 -0.33 16.82 0.42
CA ASN A 24 -0.83 15.76 1.31
C ASN A 24 -2.25 15.29 0.99
N LEU A 25 -2.86 15.76 -0.11
CA LEU A 25 -4.13 15.21 -0.54
C LEU A 25 -3.93 13.83 -1.18
N PRO A 26 -4.78 12.85 -0.87
CA PRO A 26 -4.77 11.58 -1.58
C PRO A 26 -5.11 11.80 -3.06
N ILE A 27 -4.23 11.31 -3.94
CA ILE A 27 -4.41 11.35 -5.39
C ILE A 27 -4.87 9.97 -5.86
N VAL A 28 -5.77 9.93 -6.83
CA VAL A 28 -6.08 8.70 -7.58
C VAL A 28 -5.45 8.84 -8.97
N ASP A 29 -4.52 7.95 -9.30
CA ASP A 29 -3.76 8.03 -10.56
C ASP A 29 -3.54 6.64 -11.16
N SER A 30 -4.26 6.32 -12.23
CA SER A 30 -4.09 5.05 -12.96
C SER A 30 -2.73 4.93 -13.65
N GLY A 31 -1.98 6.02 -13.84
CA GLY A 31 -0.61 6.00 -14.37
C GLY A 31 0.41 5.46 -13.36
N THR A 32 0.07 5.49 -12.08
CA THR A 32 0.88 4.92 -11.00
C THR A 32 0.58 3.43 -10.84
N GLY A 33 1.61 2.58 -10.82
CA GLY A 33 1.46 1.11 -10.80
C GLY A 33 0.81 0.56 -9.53
N GLY A 34 1.00 1.22 -8.39
CA GLY A 34 0.41 0.81 -7.12
C GLY A 34 0.31 1.97 -6.13
N LEU A 35 0.77 1.82 -4.88
CA LEU A 35 0.58 2.80 -3.82
C LEU A 35 1.86 3.60 -3.58
N THR A 36 1.85 4.90 -3.90
CA THR A 36 2.89 5.80 -3.38
C THR A 36 2.42 6.40 -2.06
N MET A 37 3.32 6.60 -1.10
CA MET A 37 2.95 7.09 0.22
C MET A 37 4.05 7.91 0.88
N PRO A 38 3.70 8.85 1.78
CA PRO A 38 4.68 9.60 2.58
C PRO A 38 5.67 8.67 3.30
N GLN A 39 6.91 9.14 3.46
CA GLN A 39 8.01 8.35 4.01
C GLN A 39 7.68 7.67 5.35
N GLU A 40 6.92 8.32 6.22
CA GLU A 40 6.50 7.75 7.51
C GLU A 40 5.59 6.53 7.34
N LEU A 41 4.59 6.63 6.46
CA LEU A 41 3.72 5.50 6.12
C LEU A 41 4.51 4.39 5.42
N PHE A 42 5.40 4.76 4.49
CA PHE A 42 6.27 3.83 3.79
C PHE A 42 7.09 3.01 4.78
N ASN A 43 7.75 3.66 5.74
CA ASN A 43 8.53 2.97 6.78
C ASN A 43 7.66 2.02 7.62
N GLY A 44 6.41 2.39 7.89
CA GLY A 44 5.46 1.51 8.60
C GLY A 44 5.11 0.25 7.79
N VAL A 45 4.90 0.39 6.47
CA VAL A 45 4.66 -0.73 5.57
C VAL A 45 5.88 -1.65 5.47
N VAL A 46 7.07 -1.07 5.27
CA VAL A 46 8.36 -1.79 5.28
C VAL A 46 8.50 -2.61 6.56
N GLN A 47 8.29 -1.97 7.71
CA GLN A 47 8.47 -2.61 9.00
C GLN A 47 7.51 -3.79 9.18
N GLU A 48 6.25 -3.64 8.77
CA GLU A 48 5.29 -4.73 8.88
C GLU A 48 5.61 -5.87 7.92
N ALA A 49 5.92 -5.56 6.66
CA ALA A 49 6.26 -6.58 5.69
C ALA A 49 7.51 -7.37 6.14
N ASN A 50 8.51 -6.70 6.74
CA ASN A 50 9.67 -7.33 7.35
C ASN A 50 9.31 -8.19 8.59
N ASN A 51 8.36 -7.74 9.41
CA ASN A 51 7.84 -8.54 10.53
C ASN A 51 7.16 -9.81 10.03
N ILE A 52 6.34 -9.73 8.97
CA ILE A 52 5.67 -10.87 8.35
C ILE A 52 6.69 -11.81 7.73
N ALA A 53 7.64 -11.29 6.95
CA ALA A 53 8.73 -12.04 6.34
C ALA A 53 9.51 -12.87 7.38
N SER A 54 9.90 -12.23 8.49
CA SER A 54 10.74 -12.87 9.51
C SER A 54 10.01 -13.81 10.46
N LYS A 55 8.70 -13.62 10.69
CA LYS A 55 7.92 -14.40 11.67
C LYS A 55 6.99 -15.42 11.02
N GLN A 56 6.26 -15.02 10.00
CA GLN A 56 5.16 -15.81 9.41
C GLN A 56 5.59 -16.49 8.11
N CYS A 57 6.48 -15.84 7.34
CA CYS A 57 7.00 -16.34 6.06
C CYS A 57 8.48 -16.74 6.13
N LYS A 58 8.98 -17.06 7.33
CA LYS A 58 10.41 -17.25 7.60
C LYS A 58 11.06 -18.31 6.71
N SER A 59 10.36 -19.39 6.41
CA SER A 59 10.88 -20.46 5.54
C SER A 59 11.02 -20.03 4.07
N GLN A 60 10.19 -19.09 3.62
CA GLN A 60 10.11 -18.62 2.25
C GLN A 60 10.99 -17.38 2.00
N CYS A 61 11.20 -16.55 3.04
CA CYS A 61 11.88 -15.25 2.95
C CYS A 61 13.29 -15.24 3.55
N GLN A 62 14.00 -16.37 3.60
CA GLN A 62 15.31 -16.45 4.25
C GLN A 62 16.34 -15.52 3.58
N ASN A 63 16.87 -14.57 4.35
CA ASN A 63 17.87 -13.58 3.90
C ASN A 63 17.43 -12.73 2.69
N ILE A 64 16.13 -12.55 2.50
CA ILE A 64 15.59 -11.69 1.45
C ILE A 64 15.39 -10.28 2.00
N ASP A 65 15.96 -9.30 1.33
CA ASP A 65 15.59 -7.90 1.49
C ASP A 65 14.36 -7.63 0.62
N ILE A 66 13.21 -7.43 1.25
CA ILE A 66 11.95 -7.18 0.57
C ILE A 66 11.86 -5.78 -0.05
N GLU A 67 12.73 -4.85 0.36
CA GLU A 67 12.79 -3.50 -0.18
C GLU A 67 13.52 -3.46 -1.52
N THR A 68 14.40 -4.44 -1.77
CA THR A 68 15.23 -4.55 -2.97
C THR A 68 14.76 -5.70 -3.88
N PRO A 69 13.85 -5.45 -4.83
CA PRO A 69 13.40 -6.46 -5.78
C PRO A 69 14.53 -6.92 -6.74
N PRO A 70 14.41 -8.11 -7.36
CA PRO A 70 13.24 -9.00 -7.31
C PRO A 70 13.14 -9.81 -6.02
N VAL A 71 11.90 -9.98 -5.54
CA VAL A 71 11.56 -10.87 -4.43
C VAL A 71 11.14 -12.23 -4.98
N PRO A 72 11.63 -13.36 -4.44
CA PRO A 72 11.21 -14.69 -4.89
C PRO A 72 9.71 -14.91 -4.67
N GLU A 73 9.05 -15.56 -5.64
CA GLU A 73 7.61 -15.87 -5.61
C GLU A 73 7.15 -16.44 -4.26
N SER A 74 7.81 -17.48 -3.74
CA SER A 74 7.39 -18.10 -2.49
C SER A 74 7.35 -17.13 -1.29
N CYS A 75 8.25 -16.14 -1.27
CA CYS A 75 8.26 -15.10 -0.25
C CYS A 75 7.15 -14.06 -0.51
N ALA A 76 7.08 -13.54 -1.74
CA ALA A 76 6.10 -12.53 -2.13
C ALA A 76 4.65 -13.02 -1.95
N VAL A 77 4.35 -14.25 -2.41
CA VAL A 77 3.03 -14.88 -2.25
C VAL A 77 2.69 -15.09 -0.78
N CYS A 78 3.66 -15.52 0.03
CA CYS A 78 3.44 -15.66 1.47
C CYS A 78 3.11 -14.32 2.12
N ILE A 79 3.88 -13.26 1.83
CA ILE A 79 3.60 -11.93 2.40
C ILE A 79 2.23 -11.43 1.91
N ASN A 80 1.94 -11.48 0.61
CA ASN A 80 0.64 -11.07 0.06
C ASN A 80 -0.55 -11.82 0.70
N THR A 81 -0.37 -13.08 1.11
CA THR A 81 -1.43 -13.88 1.74
C THR A 81 -1.73 -13.44 3.17
N VAL A 82 -0.72 -12.88 3.86
CA VAL A 82 -0.77 -12.63 5.32
C VAL A 82 -0.78 -11.12 5.63
N MET A 83 -0.41 -10.28 4.66
CA MET A 83 -0.39 -8.83 4.80
C MET A 83 -1.82 -8.32 5.04
N PRO A 84 -2.05 -7.56 6.13
CA PRO A 84 -3.35 -6.98 6.38
C PRO A 84 -3.68 -5.91 5.33
N ASP A 85 -4.97 -5.71 5.10
CA ASP A 85 -5.46 -4.62 4.26
C ASP A 85 -5.19 -3.25 4.91
N PHE A 86 -4.95 -2.25 4.06
CA PHE A 86 -4.78 -0.86 4.45
C PHE A 86 -6.11 -0.12 4.31
N VAL A 87 -6.50 0.68 5.30
CA VAL A 87 -7.79 1.37 5.30
C VAL A 87 -7.62 2.88 5.44
N ALA A 88 -7.65 3.62 4.34
CA ALA A 88 -7.65 5.07 4.37
C ALA A 88 -9.04 5.63 4.75
N ASP A 89 -9.10 6.45 5.81
CA ASP A 89 -10.30 7.20 6.17
C ASP A 89 -10.39 8.46 5.29
N LEU A 90 -11.44 8.56 4.48
CA LEU A 90 -11.68 9.69 3.57
C LEU A 90 -12.62 10.74 4.19
N GLY A 91 -13.04 10.56 5.45
CA GLY A 91 -14.04 11.38 6.13
C GLY A 91 -15.49 11.04 5.74
N SER A 92 -16.45 11.59 6.48
CA SER A 92 -17.89 11.39 6.25
C SER A 92 -18.29 9.91 6.11
N ASP A 93 -17.73 9.06 6.98
CA ASP A 93 -17.93 7.60 7.00
C ASP A 93 -17.47 6.86 5.73
N LYS A 94 -16.66 7.49 4.88
CA LYS A 94 -16.08 6.87 3.69
C LYS A 94 -14.70 6.30 4.00
N LYS A 95 -14.44 5.08 3.53
CA LYS A 95 -13.16 4.40 3.67
C LYS A 95 -12.71 3.85 2.32
N LEU A 96 -11.42 3.93 2.06
CA LEU A 96 -10.77 3.25 0.95
C LEU A 96 -9.90 2.13 1.51
N GLU A 97 -10.29 0.90 1.22
CA GLU A 97 -9.55 -0.29 1.62
C GLU A 97 -8.65 -0.78 0.49
N VAL A 98 -7.33 -0.74 0.66
CA VAL A 98 -6.35 -1.28 -0.29
C VAL A 98 -5.94 -2.65 0.20
N SER A 99 -6.11 -3.68 -0.63
CA SER A 99 -5.81 -5.03 -0.17
C SER A 99 -4.32 -5.26 0.00
N GLY A 100 -3.93 -5.84 1.14
CA GLY A 100 -2.55 -6.24 1.43
C GLY A 100 -2.00 -7.25 0.42
N SER A 101 -2.87 -7.99 -0.26
CA SER A 101 -2.49 -8.94 -1.31
C SER A 101 -1.97 -8.28 -2.58
N THR A 102 -2.08 -6.95 -2.68
CA THR A 102 -1.60 -6.18 -3.84
C THR A 102 -0.18 -5.67 -3.66
N LEU A 103 0.48 -5.95 -2.53
CA LEU A 103 1.79 -5.39 -2.15
C LEU A 103 2.94 -5.82 -3.07
N PHE A 104 2.90 -7.05 -3.56
CA PHE A 104 3.83 -7.56 -4.57
C PHE A 104 3.10 -7.96 -5.84
N TYR A 105 3.70 -7.68 -6.99
CA TYR A 105 3.21 -8.11 -8.30
C TYR A 105 4.31 -8.83 -9.07
N GLU A 106 3.91 -9.81 -9.89
CA GLU A 106 4.86 -10.51 -10.77
C GLU A 106 5.22 -9.59 -11.95
N THR A 107 6.53 -9.36 -12.17
CA THR A 107 6.99 -8.38 -13.17
C THR A 107 6.79 -8.88 -14.60
N THR A 108 7.01 -10.18 -14.80
CA THR A 108 6.83 -10.90 -16.07
C THR A 108 6.05 -12.17 -15.80
N PRO A 109 5.01 -12.51 -16.58
CA PRO A 109 4.21 -13.71 -16.35
C PRO A 109 5.07 -14.98 -16.26
N CYS A 110 4.86 -15.76 -15.19
CA CYS A 110 5.56 -17.02 -14.92
C CYS A 110 7.08 -16.90 -14.71
N SER A 111 7.58 -15.70 -14.38
CA SER A 111 8.99 -15.49 -14.04
C SER A 111 9.34 -15.97 -12.64
N GLY A 112 8.36 -15.99 -11.74
CA GLY A 112 8.59 -16.19 -10.31
C GLY A 112 9.30 -15.01 -9.64
N GLU A 113 9.46 -13.88 -10.35
CA GLU A 113 10.12 -12.66 -9.87
C GLU A 113 9.10 -11.55 -9.61
N TYR A 114 9.02 -11.15 -8.34
CA TYR A 114 8.05 -10.16 -7.88
C TYR A 114 8.72 -8.83 -7.56
N SER A 115 8.01 -7.74 -7.83
CA SER A 115 8.42 -6.38 -7.48
C SER A 115 7.42 -5.75 -6.52
N ASN A 116 7.86 -4.67 -5.86
CA ASN A 116 7.06 -3.86 -4.96
C ASN A 116 6.05 -3.03 -5.76
N SER A 117 4.77 -3.11 -5.40
CA SER A 117 3.73 -2.19 -5.90
C SER A 117 3.62 -0.92 -5.06
N TRP A 118 4.62 -0.60 -4.25
CA TRP A 118 4.60 0.48 -3.29
C TRP A 118 5.95 1.20 -3.26
N SER A 119 5.92 2.51 -3.04
CA SER A 119 7.12 3.35 -3.04
C SER A 119 6.92 4.62 -2.21
N PRO A 120 8.01 5.28 -1.75
CA PRO A 120 7.88 6.55 -1.06
C PRO A 120 7.49 7.66 -2.05
N GLY A 121 6.62 8.57 -1.64
CA GLY A 121 6.13 9.68 -2.48
C GLY A 121 4.95 10.42 -1.87
N ALA A 122 4.19 11.14 -2.70
CA ALA A 122 2.88 11.65 -2.31
C ALA A 122 1.91 10.48 -2.06
N LEU A 123 0.84 10.69 -1.28
CA LEU A 123 -0.17 9.65 -1.11
C LEU A 123 -0.97 9.47 -2.41
N THR A 124 -0.65 8.43 -3.18
CA THR A 124 -1.29 8.16 -4.48
C THR A 124 -1.78 6.73 -4.55
N PHE A 125 -3.07 6.56 -4.78
CA PHE A 125 -3.72 5.29 -5.04
C PHE A 125 -3.68 5.01 -6.54
N GLY A 126 -2.72 4.18 -6.97
CA GLY A 126 -2.57 3.73 -8.34
C GLY A 126 -3.23 2.39 -8.64
N THR A 127 -2.99 1.87 -9.83
CA THR A 127 -3.75 0.77 -10.45
C THR A 127 -3.90 -0.46 -9.55
N ALA A 128 -2.81 -0.96 -8.94
CA ALA A 128 -2.90 -2.13 -8.06
C ALA A 128 -3.78 -1.88 -6.83
N SER A 129 -3.72 -0.67 -6.25
CA SER A 129 -4.50 -0.31 -5.07
C SER A 129 -5.99 -0.11 -5.34
N LEU A 130 -6.34 0.13 -6.62
CA LEU A 130 -7.70 0.32 -7.11
C LEU A 130 -8.30 -0.96 -7.70
N TYR A 131 -7.57 -2.07 -7.69
CA TYR A 131 -8.03 -3.32 -8.28
C TYR A 131 -9.37 -3.76 -7.68
N GLY A 132 -10.33 -4.07 -8.56
CA GLY A 132 -11.69 -4.47 -8.15
C GLY A 132 -12.57 -3.32 -7.63
N LYS A 133 -12.15 -2.06 -7.77
CA LYS A 133 -12.92 -0.87 -7.35
C LYS A 133 -13.48 -0.11 -8.54
N ASN A 134 -14.65 0.49 -8.33
CA ASN A 134 -15.20 1.49 -9.25
C ASN A 134 -14.88 2.88 -8.71
N VAL A 135 -14.11 3.66 -9.48
CA VAL A 135 -13.82 5.06 -9.15
C VAL A 135 -14.62 5.96 -10.10
N GLN A 136 -15.38 6.88 -9.52
CA GLN A 136 -16.14 7.89 -10.28
C GLN A 136 -15.56 9.28 -9.99
N PHE A 137 -15.18 9.99 -11.04
CA PHE A 137 -14.79 11.40 -10.97
C PHE A 137 -15.98 12.25 -11.41
N ASN A 138 -16.49 13.10 -10.52
CA ASN A 138 -17.53 14.08 -10.87
C ASN A 138 -16.90 15.47 -10.99
N ALA A 139 -16.70 15.93 -12.23
CA ALA A 139 -16.08 17.22 -12.51
C ALA A 139 -17.05 18.40 -12.38
N GLU A 140 -18.35 18.16 -12.25
CA GLU A 140 -19.39 19.20 -12.23
C GLU A 140 -19.67 19.77 -10.82
N GLU A 141 -19.08 19.18 -9.78
CA GLU A 141 -19.25 19.58 -8.37
C GLU A 141 -18.03 20.35 -7.78
N GLY A 142 -17.12 20.85 -8.63
CA GLY A 142 -15.86 21.50 -8.24
C GLY A 142 -15.91 23.01 -8.07
#